data_AF-A0A3D0STG6-F1
#
_entry.id   AF-A0A3D0STG6-F1
#
_cell.length_a   1.000
_cell.length_b   1.000
_cell.length_c   1.000
_cell.angle_alpha   90.00
_cell.angle_beta   90.00
_cell.angle_gamma   90.00
#
_symmetry.space_group_name_H-M   'P 1'
#
loop_
_entity.id
_entity.type
_entity.pdbx_description
1 polymer ?
#
loop_
_entity_poly.entity_id
_entity_poly.type
_entity_poly.pdbx_seq_one_letter_code
_entity_poly.pdbx_strand_id
1 'polypeptide(L)'
;MIVNLFSKVLETSQVLPDPLVKANKLFVENMEKMLVFQLNALRSYLDIGLNQMRAAAEVTDIKSFQDFCKCQSEIAQTVQYKLMRDGKAMSDMTQRFKSEMDHLTQAALQDVLPKAA
;
A
#
# COMPACT_ATOMS: atom_id res chain seq x y z
N MET A 1 41.44 -9.68 23.85
CA MET A 1 40.23 -8.90 24.20
C MET A 1 39.34 -8.62 23.00
N ILE A 2 39.89 -8.21 21.85
CA ILE A 2 39.10 -7.94 20.62
C ILE A 2 38.51 -9.23 20.00
N VAL A 3 39.25 -10.34 20.02
CA VAL A 3 38.77 -11.65 19.52
C VAL A 3 37.52 -12.12 20.29
N ASN A 4 37.47 -11.92 21.60
CA ASN A 4 36.28 -12.25 22.40
C ASN A 4 35.06 -11.38 22.09
N LEU A 5 35.24 -10.15 21.59
CA LEU A 5 34.11 -9.32 21.16
C LEU A 5 33.50 -9.86 19.86
N PHE A 6 34.33 -10.25 18.89
CA PHE A 6 33.87 -10.85 17.64
C PHE A 6 33.24 -12.23 17.88
N SER A 7 33.83 -13.05 18.75
CA SER A 7 33.24 -14.33 19.16
C SER A 7 31.92 -14.16 19.91
N LYS A 8 31.77 -13.17 20.79
CA LYS A 8 30.48 -12.89 21.46
C LYS A 8 29.41 -12.40 20.50
N VAL A 9 29.77 -11.64 19.46
CA VAL A 9 28.83 -11.18 18.42
C VAL A 9 28.44 -12.32 17.48
N LEU A 10 29.34 -13.29 17.25
CA LEU A 10 29.06 -14.53 16.49
C LEU A 10 28.31 -15.59 17.32
N GLU A 11 28.55 -15.69 18.64
CA GLU A 11 27.83 -16.55 19.58
C GLU A 11 26.47 -15.98 19.95
N THR A 12 26.32 -14.66 19.90
CA THR A 12 25.02 -13.98 19.87
C THR A 12 24.46 -14.09 18.45
N SER A 13 24.31 -15.32 17.96
CA SER A 13 23.27 -15.63 16.98
C SER A 13 21.93 -15.48 17.70
N GLN A 14 21.61 -14.23 18.06
CA GLN A 14 20.28 -13.82 18.46
C GLN A 14 19.44 -13.97 17.21
N VAL A 15 19.01 -15.20 16.95
CA VAL A 15 17.84 -15.45 16.13
C VAL A 15 16.77 -14.56 16.75
N LEU A 16 16.43 -13.48 16.04
CA LEU A 16 15.36 -12.60 16.47
C LEU A 16 14.17 -13.52 16.80
N PRO A 17 13.53 -13.36 17.97
CA PRO A 17 12.36 -14.15 18.32
C PRO A 17 11.42 -14.24 17.11
N ASP A 18 10.96 -15.45 16.76
CA ASP A 18 10.08 -15.68 15.61
C ASP A 18 8.92 -14.67 15.47
N PRO A 19 8.28 -14.20 16.56
CA PRO A 19 7.27 -13.14 16.49
C PRO A 19 7.78 -11.81 15.92
N LEU A 20 9.01 -11.40 16.25
CA LEU A 20 9.62 -10.15 15.73
C LEU A 20 9.98 -10.28 14.26
N VAL A 21 10.47 -11.44 13.83
CA VAL A 21 10.74 -11.72 12.41
C VAL A 21 9.44 -11.70 11.61
N LYS A 22 8.38 -12.33 12.12
CA LYS A 22 7.04 -12.31 11.50
C LYS A 22 6.45 -10.89 11.45
N ALA A 23 6.60 -10.10 12.51
CA ALA A 23 6.14 -8.71 12.54
C ALA A 23 6.84 -7.85 11.48
N ASN A 24 8.17 -7.95 11.36
CA ASN A 24 8.93 -7.22 10.35
C ASN A 24 8.52 -7.62 8.93
N LYS A 25 8.31 -8.92 8.66
CA LYS A 25 7.83 -9.39 7.35
C LYS A 25 6.46 -8.81 7.00
N LEU A 26 5.49 -8.90 7.93
CA LEU A 26 4.15 -8.34 7.72
C LEU A 26 4.18 -6.83 7.49
N PHE A 27 5.04 -6.11 8.22
CA PHE A 27 5.22 -4.67 8.00
C PHE A 27 5.73 -4.36 6.59
N VAL A 28 6.79 -5.06 6.14
CA VAL A 28 7.35 -4.89 4.79
C VAL A 28 6.31 -5.21 3.71
N GLU A 29 5.57 -6.31 3.86
CA GLU A 29 4.52 -6.69 2.91
C GLU A 29 3.39 -5.65 2.83
N ASN A 30 2.98 -5.08 3.96
CA ASN A 30 1.98 -3.99 3.97
C ASN A 30 2.51 -2.71 3.35
N MET A 31 3.77 -2.36 3.59
CA MET A 31 4.42 -1.23 2.93
C MET A 31 4.50 -1.42 1.42
N GLU A 32 4.87 -2.60 0.94
CA GLU A 32 4.91 -2.92 -0.48
C GLU A 32 3.52 -2.76 -1.12
N LYS A 33 2.48 -3.35 -0.50
CA LYS A 33 1.08 -3.21 -0.95
C LYS A 33 0.66 -1.75 -1.00
N MET A 34 1.04 -0.94 -0.01
CA MET A 34 0.75 0.49 0.03
C MET A 34 1.46 1.26 -1.08
N LEU A 35 2.74 0.98 -1.33
CA LEU A 35 3.50 1.62 -2.39
C LEU A 35 2.94 1.27 -3.78
N VAL A 36 2.62 0.00 -4.02
CA VAL A 36 1.97 -0.44 -5.25
C VAL A 36 0.64 0.28 -5.44
N PHE A 37 -0.18 0.39 -4.39
CA PHE A 37 -1.43 1.14 -4.43
C PHE A 37 -1.20 2.62 -4.78
N GLN A 38 -0.27 3.30 -4.12
CA GLN A 38 0.04 4.72 -4.39
C GLN A 38 0.53 4.93 -5.83
N LEU A 39 1.40 4.06 -6.34
CA LEU A 39 1.89 4.12 -7.73
C LEU A 39 0.77 3.90 -8.75
N ASN A 40 -0.14 2.96 -8.50
CA ASN A 40 -1.29 2.71 -9.37
C ASN A 40 -2.28 3.87 -9.34
N ALA A 41 -2.53 4.44 -8.15
CA ALA A 41 -3.38 5.60 -8.01
C ALA A 41 -2.81 6.79 -8.80
N LEU A 42 -1.50 7.06 -8.66
CA LEU A 42 -0.78 8.11 -9.39
C LEU A 42 -0.83 7.91 -10.90
N ARG A 43 -0.47 6.72 -11.41
CA ARG A 43 -0.54 6.41 -12.85
C ARG A 43 -1.92 6.69 -13.41
N SER A 44 -2.97 6.21 -12.76
CA SER A 44 -4.31 6.36 -13.28
C SER A 44 -4.81 7.82 -13.23
N TYR A 45 -4.38 8.65 -12.27
CA TYR A 45 -4.66 10.09 -12.31
C TYR A 45 -3.88 10.81 -13.42
N LEU A 46 -2.62 10.42 -13.66
CA LEU A 46 -1.83 10.94 -14.78
C LEU A 46 -2.46 10.57 -16.13
N ASP A 47 -2.94 9.33 -16.29
CA ASP A 47 -3.61 8.89 -17.50
C ASP A 47 -4.88 9.72 -17.77
N ILE A 48 -5.67 10.03 -16.74
CA ILE A 48 -6.84 10.93 -16.87
C ILE A 48 -6.40 12.31 -17.35
N GLY A 49 -5.34 12.88 -16.76
CA GLY A 49 -4.82 14.19 -17.13
C GLY A 49 -4.26 14.24 -18.55
N LEU A 50 -3.46 13.24 -18.95
CA LEU A 50 -2.89 13.14 -20.29
C LEU A 50 -3.97 12.95 -21.35
N ASN A 51 -4.97 12.11 -21.07
CA ASN A 51 -6.12 11.96 -21.96
C ASN A 51 -6.87 13.28 -22.11
N GLN A 52 -7.00 14.06 -21.04
CA GLN A 52 -7.61 15.38 -21.12
C GLN A 52 -6.81 16.39 -21.92
N MET A 53 -5.49 16.40 -21.76
CA MET A 53 -4.62 17.25 -22.57
C MET A 53 -4.71 16.88 -24.05
N ARG A 54 -4.75 15.59 -24.37
CA ARG A 54 -4.90 15.11 -25.76
C ARG A 54 -6.26 15.52 -26.34
N ALA A 55 -7.34 15.30 -25.59
CA ALA A 55 -8.68 15.71 -25.99
C ALA A 55 -8.79 17.24 -26.20
N ALA A 56 -8.13 18.04 -25.35
CA ALA A 56 -8.07 19.48 -25.51
C ALA A 56 -7.26 19.91 -26.75
N ALA A 57 -6.17 19.20 -27.05
CA ALA A 57 -5.35 19.48 -28.24
C ALA A 57 -6.05 19.13 -29.56
N GLU A 58 -7.04 18.22 -29.54
CA GLU A 58 -7.87 17.85 -30.69
C GLU A 58 -9.01 18.85 -30.95
N VAL A 59 -9.21 19.84 -30.09
CA VAL A 59 -10.22 20.89 -30.30
C VAL A 59 -9.76 21.88 -31.36
N THR A 60 -10.38 21.83 -32.53
CA THR A 60 -10.06 22.69 -33.68
C THR A 60 -11.18 23.67 -34.04
N ASP A 61 -12.39 23.46 -33.52
CA ASP A 61 -13.58 24.24 -33.84
C ASP A 61 -14.64 24.20 -32.72
N ILE A 62 -15.70 25.01 -32.85
CA ILE A 62 -16.77 25.13 -31.85
C ILE A 62 -17.48 23.79 -31.58
N LYS A 63 -17.59 22.91 -32.59
CA LYS A 63 -18.26 21.62 -32.44
C LYS A 63 -17.39 20.65 -31.63
N SER A 64 -16.10 20.55 -31.96
CA SER A 64 -15.12 19.79 -31.16
C SER A 64 -15.01 20.30 -29.72
N PHE A 65 -15.14 21.62 -29.51
CA PHE A 65 -15.18 22.22 -28.17
C PHE A 65 -16.45 21.83 -27.39
N GLN A 66 -17.62 21.80 -28.04
CA GLN A 66 -18.86 21.34 -27.42
C GLN A 66 -18.77 19.86 -27.04
N ASP A 67 -18.18 19.03 -27.90
CA ASP A 67 -18.02 17.61 -27.65
C ASP A 67 -17.02 17.36 -26.50
N PHE A 68 -15.91 18.10 -26.45
CA PHE A 68 -15.00 18.13 -25.29
C PHE A 68 -15.75 18.50 -24.00
N CYS A 69 -16.57 19.55 -24.02
CA CYS A 69 -17.37 19.96 -22.86
C CYS A 69 -18.35 18.86 -22.38
N LYS A 70 -18.93 18.08 -23.31
CA LYS A 70 -19.81 16.96 -22.95
C LYS A 70 -19.03 15.84 -22.25
N CYS A 71 -17.83 15.52 -22.75
CA CYS A 71 -16.96 14.50 -22.16
C CYS A 71 -16.47 14.87 -20.74
N GLN A 72 -16.47 16.14 -20.36
CA GLN A 72 -16.09 16.55 -19.00
C GLN A 72 -16.97 15.93 -17.91
N SER A 73 -18.25 15.69 -18.19
CA SER A 73 -19.14 15.03 -17.23
C SER A 73 -18.73 13.57 -16.99
N GLU A 74 -18.34 12.85 -18.04
CA GLU A 74 -17.88 11.46 -17.97
C GLU A 74 -16.52 11.36 -17.25
N ILE A 75 -15.63 12.34 -17.46
CA ILE A 75 -14.37 12.42 -16.73
C ILE A 75 -14.61 12.69 -15.24
N ALA A 76 -15.55 13.57 -14.90
CA ALA A 76 -15.92 13.82 -13.51
C ALA A 76 -16.46 12.55 -12.83
N GLN A 77 -17.32 11.79 -13.52
CA GLN A 77 -17.81 10.49 -13.04
C GLN A 77 -16.67 9.48 -12.87
N THR A 78 -15.73 9.43 -13.81
CA THR A 78 -14.55 8.55 -13.75
C THR A 78 -13.68 8.87 -12.53
N VAL A 79 -13.41 10.16 -12.29
CA VAL A 79 -12.64 10.62 -11.12
C VAL A 79 -13.39 10.30 -9.82
N GLN A 80 -14.70 10.53 -9.77
CA GLN A 80 -15.52 10.21 -8.60
C GLN A 80 -15.50 8.71 -8.28
N TYR A 81 -15.71 7.87 -9.29
CA TYR A 81 -15.67 6.42 -9.14
C TYR A 81 -14.30 5.94 -8.65
N LYS A 82 -13.22 6.48 -9.25
CA LYS A 82 -11.86 6.18 -8.84
C LYS A 82 -11.60 6.59 -7.40
N LEU A 83 -12.00 7.79 -6.99
CA LEU A 83 -11.83 8.26 -5.61
C LEU A 83 -12.54 7.33 -4.61
N MET A 84 -13.78 6.94 -4.89
CA MET A 84 -14.52 6.00 -4.03
C MET A 84 -13.82 4.64 -3.94
N ARG A 85 -13.37 4.10 -5.09
CA ARG A 85 -12.66 2.82 -5.14
C ARG A 85 -11.33 2.86 -4.39
N ASP A 86 -10.56 3.92 -4.57
CA ASP A 86 -9.28 4.12 -3.92
C ASP A 86 -9.47 4.29 -2.40
N GLY A 87 -10.53 4.98 -1.97
CA GLY A 87 -10.94 5.04 -0.56
C GLY A 87 -11.30 3.68 0.03
N LYS A 88 -12.06 2.86 -0.71
CA LYS A 88 -12.37 1.48 -0.29
C LYS A 88 -11.09 0.63 -0.18
N ALA A 89 -10.20 0.70 -1.17
CA ALA A 89 -8.94 -0.03 -1.16
C ALA A 89 -8.06 0.33 0.05
N MET A 90 -8.01 1.63 0.40
CA MET A 90 -7.29 2.11 1.58
C MET A 90 -7.91 1.61 2.90
N SER A 91 -9.24 1.60 3.00
CA SER A 91 -9.96 1.01 4.14
C SER A 91 -9.63 -0.48 4.27
N ASP A 92 -9.71 -1.23 3.16
CA ASP A 92 -9.45 -2.67 3.15
C ASP A 92 -7.98 -2.98 3.53
N MET A 93 -7.02 -2.17 3.07
CA MET A 93 -5.62 -2.27 3.49
C MET A 93 -5.45 -2.04 5.00
N THR A 94 -6.12 -1.02 5.55
CA THR A 94 -6.07 -0.71 6.99
C THR A 94 -6.65 -1.85 7.83
N GLN A 95 -7.78 -2.41 7.41
CA GLN A 95 -8.40 -3.56 8.08
C GLN A 95 -7.50 -4.80 8.03
N ARG A 96 -6.86 -5.07 6.89
CA ARG A 96 -5.90 -6.18 6.77
C ARG A 96 -4.71 -6.00 7.70
N PHE A 97 -4.09 -4.82 7.70
CA PHE A 97 -2.98 -4.52 8.61
C PHE A 97 -3.37 -4.73 10.08
N LYS A 98 -4.56 -4.23 10.49
CA LYS A 98 -5.08 -4.44 11.85
C LYS A 98 -5.24 -5.94 12.17
N SER A 99 -5.85 -6.70 11.27
CA SER A 99 -6.05 -8.15 11.46
C SER A 99 -4.72 -8.90 11.59
N GLU A 100 -3.74 -8.57 10.76
CA GLU A 100 -2.40 -9.19 10.80
C GLU A 100 -1.66 -8.86 12.12
N MET A 101 -1.82 -7.65 12.64
CA MET A 101 -1.28 -7.24 13.95
C MET A 101 -1.97 -7.93 15.13
N ASP A 102 -3.30 -8.06 15.08
CA ASP A 102 -4.08 -8.77 16.10
C ASP A 102 -3.65 -10.26 16.13
N HIS A 103 -3.43 -10.88 14.96
CA HIS A 103 -2.91 -12.24 14.84
C HIS A 103 -1.49 -12.41 15.39
N LEU A 104 -0.57 -11.48 15.12
CA LEU A 104 0.78 -11.49 15.70
C LEU A 104 0.74 -11.46 17.22
N THR A 105 -0.12 -10.60 17.78
CA THR A 105 -0.27 -10.45 19.24
C THR A 105 -0.82 -11.72 19.86
N GLN A 106 -1.82 -12.34 19.22
CA GLN A 106 -2.37 -13.62 19.67
C GLN A 106 -1.36 -14.77 19.57
N ALA A 107 -0.57 -14.83 18.49
CA ALA A 107 0.49 -15.82 18.33
C ALA A 107 1.60 -15.65 19.37
N ALA A 108 1.99 -14.40 19.69
CA ALA A 108 2.97 -14.11 20.73
C ALA A 108 2.46 -14.53 22.12
N LEU A 109 1.18 -14.26 22.43
CA LEU A 109 0.55 -14.72 23.68
C LEU A 109 0.51 -16.26 23.77
N GLN A 110 0.16 -16.94 22.67
CA GLN A 110 0.13 -18.40 22.60
C GLN A 110 1.50 -19.07 22.67
N ASP A 111 2.58 -18.40 22.29
CA ASP A 111 3.96 -18.92 22.37
C ASP A 111 4.59 -18.73 23.77
N VAL A 112 4.12 -17.72 24.52
CA VAL A 112 4.55 -17.45 25.90
C VAL A 112 3.77 -18.30 26.92
N LEU A 113 2.49 -18.59 26.67
CA LEU A 113 1.62 -19.37 27.55
C LEU A 113 1.90 -20.90 27.68
N PRO A 114 2.61 -21.64 26.79
CA PRO A 114 2.82 -23.08 26.95
C PRO A 114 4.04 -23.44 27.82
N LYS A 115 4.80 -22.45 28.34
CA LYS A 115 6.04 -22.71 29.12
C LYS A 115 5.87 -22.58 30.64
N ALA A 116 4.64 -22.54 31.14
CA ALA A 116 4.33 -22.38 32.57
C ALA A 116 3.62 -23.60 33.19
N ALA A 117 3.80 -24.81 32.64
CA ALA A 117 3.32 -26.07 33.20
C ALA A 117 4.47 -27.02 33.51
#